data_AF-A0A392TKP8-F1
#
_entry.id   AF-A0A392TKP8-F1
#
_cell.length_a   1.000
_cell.length_b   1.000
_cell.length_c   1.000
_cell.angle_alpha   90.00
_cell.angle_beta   90.00
_cell.angle_gamma   90.00
#
_symmetry.space_group_name_H-M   'P 1'
#
loop_
_entity.id
_entity.type
_entity.pdbx_description
1 polymer ?
#
loop_
_entity_poly.entity_id
_entity_poly.type
_entity_poly.pdbx_seq_one_letter_code
_entity_poly.pdbx_strand_id
1 'polypeptide(L)' 'MEVPIESLRSVIEQPVDFDSWKENGFDIQDLFFKQGWFSYFELLKGPVYPNLLKELWLSAEVFDEEEAQLELKRKI' A
#
# COMPACT_ATOMS: atom_id res chain seq x y z
N MET A 1 -13.74 -13.13 -15.69
CA MET A 1 -14.08 -13.62 -14.34
C MET A 1 -14.23 -12.38 -13.49
N GLU A 2 -15.45 -12.07 -13.02
CA GLU A 2 -15.67 -10.87 -12.19
C GLU A 2 -15.30 -11.23 -10.75
N VAL A 3 -14.27 -10.58 -10.21
CA VAL A 3 -13.85 -10.73 -8.82
C VAL A 3 -14.60 -9.68 -7.99
N PRO A 4 -15.43 -10.07 -6.99
CA PRO A 4 -16.12 -9.10 -6.14
C PRO A 4 -15.13 -8.25 -5.35
N ILE A 5 -15.31 -6.94 -5.30
CA ILE A 5 -14.39 -6.02 -4.62
C ILE A 5 -14.32 -6.29 -3.10
N GLU A 6 -15.40 -6.82 -2.53
CA GLU A 6 -15.50 -7.22 -1.12
C GLU A 6 -14.63 -8.44 -0.81
N SER A 7 -14.29 -9.25 -1.82
CA SER A 7 -13.39 -10.41 -1.66
C SER A 7 -11.92 -10.01 -1.53
N LEU A 8 -11.57 -8.78 -1.93
CA LEU A 8 -10.21 -8.26 -1.83
C LEU A 8 -9.93 -7.71 -0.43
N ARG A 9 -8.87 -8.21 0.21
CA ARG A 9 -8.34 -7.69 1.47
C ARG A 9 -7.12 -6.80 1.20
N SER A 10 -7.20 -5.54 1.59
CA SER A 10 -6.05 -4.65 1.61
C SER A 10 -5.21 -4.91 2.86
N VAL A 11 -3.92 -5.08 2.70
CA VAL A 11 -2.96 -5.15 3.80
C VAL A 11 -2.23 -3.82 3.85
N ILE A 12 -2.30 -3.16 5.00
CA ILE A 12 -1.65 -1.86 5.24
C ILE A 12 -0.50 -2.14 6.18
N GLU A 13 0.72 -2.00 5.67
CA GLU A 13 1.93 -2.13 6.47
C GLU A 13 2.36 -0.77 6.98
N GLN A 14 2.81 -0.72 8.24
CA GLN A 14 3.46 0.46 8.77
C GLN A 14 4.93 0.48 8.33
N PRO A 15 5.50 1.67 8.04
CA PRO A 15 6.92 1.78 7.70
C PRO A 15 7.86 1.26 8.79
N VAL A 16 7.41 1.28 10.05
CA VAL A 16 8.13 0.77 11.22
C VAL A 16 7.16 -0.05 12.07
N ASP A 17 7.55 -1.29 12.37
CA ASP A 17 6.77 -2.23 13.19
C ASP A 17 7.59 -2.65 14.41
N PHE A 18 7.37 -1.94 15.51
CA PHE A 18 8.03 -2.23 16.79
C PHE A 18 7.52 -3.51 17.43
N ASP A 19 6.28 -3.91 17.17
CA ASP A 19 5.68 -5.11 17.74
C ASP A 19 6.36 -6.35 17.15
N SER A 20 6.52 -6.39 15.82
CA SER A 20 7.28 -7.44 15.13
C SER A 20 8.73 -7.54 15.64
N TRP A 21 9.41 -6.42 15.84
CA TRP A 21 10.79 -6.44 16.36
C TRP A 21 10.85 -7.01 17.78
N LYS A 22 9.91 -6.61 18.64
CA LYS A 22 9.83 -7.11 20.01
C LYS A 22 9.57 -8.62 20.07
N GLU A 23 8.67 -9.13 19.23
CA GLU A 23 8.41 -10.57 19.10
C GLU A 23 9.66 -11.36 18.66
N ASN A 24 10.54 -10.72 17.89
CA ASN A 24 11.82 -11.29 17.44
C ASN A 24 12.99 -11.01 18.39
N GLY A 25 12.74 -10.52 19.61
CA GLY A 25 13.75 -10.30 20.65
C GLY A 25 14.45 -8.94 20.61
N PHE A 26 13.96 -8.00 19.81
CA PHE A 26 14.49 -6.65 19.69
C PHE A 26 13.52 -5.61 20.28
N ASP A 27 13.61 -5.35 21.59
CA ASP A 27 12.85 -4.27 22.24
C ASP A 27 13.61 -2.93 22.17
N ILE A 28 13.52 -2.26 21.01
CA ILE A 28 14.27 -1.03 20.70
C ILE A 28 13.39 0.22 20.54
N GLN A 29 12.07 0.09 20.76
CA GLN A 29 11.13 1.20 20.61
C GLN A 29 11.52 2.42 21.48
N ASP A 30 11.94 2.14 22.71
CA ASP A 30 12.33 3.14 23.70
C ASP A 30 13.56 3.97 23.26
N LEU A 31 14.46 3.36 22.47
CA LEU A 31 15.64 4.01 21.90
C LEU A 31 15.25 5.08 20.87
N PHE A 32 14.28 4.79 20.02
CA PHE A 32 13.78 5.75 19.03
C PHE A 32 12.87 6.82 19.64
N PHE A 33 12.11 6.46 20.69
CA PHE A 33 11.32 7.42 21.46
C PHE A 33 12.21 8.49 22.08
N LYS A 34 13.29 8.10 22.76
CA LYS A 34 14.25 9.03 23.39
C LYS A 34 14.97 9.95 22.40
N GLN A 35 15.13 9.49 21.15
CA GLN A 35 15.71 10.29 20.08
C GLN A 35 14.70 11.19 19.35
N GLY A 36 13.40 11.10 19.70
CA GLY A 36 12.35 11.95 19.11
C GLY A 36 11.90 11.55 17.70
N TRP A 37 12.16 10.33 17.25
CA TRP A 37 11.86 9.89 15.87
C TRP A 37 10.38 9.62 15.59
N PHE A 38 9.54 9.57 16.63
CA PHE A 38 8.13 9.21 16.48
C PHE A 38 7.37 10.18 15.56
N SER A 39 7.65 11.48 15.64
CA SER A 39 7.05 12.47 14.74
C SER A 39 7.42 12.22 13.27
N TYR A 40 8.64 11.76 13.01
CA TYR A 40 9.10 11.38 11.68
C TYR A 40 8.38 10.10 11.20
N PHE A 41 8.21 9.09 12.06
CA PHE A 41 7.46 7.89 11.69
C PHE A 41 5.99 8.19 11.42
N GLU A 42 5.35 9.08 12.17
CA GLU A 42 3.99 9.54 11.88
C GLU A 42 3.92 10.28 10.55
N LEU A 43 4.93 11.08 10.18
CA LEU A 43 5.00 11.71 8.86
C LEU A 43 5.08 10.69 7.72
N LEU A 44 5.79 9.57 7.94
CA LEU A 44 5.88 8.48 6.96
C LEU A 44 4.56 7.71 6.79
N LYS A 45 3.64 7.79 7.77
CA LYS A 45 2.28 7.25 7.67
C LYS A 45 1.43 8.17 6.78
N GLY A 46 1.72 8.14 5.48
CA GLY A 46 0.94 8.84 4.48
C GLY A 46 -0.49 8.30 4.37
N PRO A 47 -1.40 9.03 3.70
CA PRO A 47 -2.75 8.56 3.47
C PRO A 47 -2.72 7.28 2.63
N VAL A 48 -3.53 6.29 3.03
CA VAL A 48 -3.74 5.07 2.25
C VAL A 48 -5.13 5.12 1.64
N TYR A 49 -5.25 4.70 0.38
CA TYR A 49 -6.51 4.66 -0.36
C TYR A 49 -6.87 3.22 -0.77
N PRO A 50 -7.35 2.37 0.16
CA PRO A 50 -7.61 0.95 -0.11
C PRO A 50 -8.61 0.72 -1.25
N ASN A 51 -9.68 1.53 -1.32
CA ASN A 51 -10.71 1.36 -2.35
C ASN A 51 -10.17 1.70 -3.74
N LEU A 52 -9.43 2.81 -3.87
CA LEU A 52 -8.77 3.18 -5.11
C LEU A 52 -7.81 2.08 -5.59
N LEU A 53 -7.04 1.51 -4.68
CA LEU A 53 -6.13 0.41 -5.01
C LEU A 53 -6.88 -0.84 -5.47
N LYS A 54 -7.99 -1.19 -4.82
CA LYS A 54 -8.82 -2.34 -5.21
C LYS A 54 -9.46 -2.13 -6.59
N GLU A 55 -10.03 -0.95 -6.84
CA GLU A 55 -10.61 -0.59 -8.14
C GLU A 55 -9.55 -0.62 -9.25
N LEU A 56 -8.34 -0.11 -8.97
CA LEU A 56 -7.21 -0.17 -9.89
C LEU A 56 -6.81 -1.61 -10.22
N TRP A 57 -6.70 -2.49 -9.23
CA TRP A 57 -6.36 -3.89 -9.47
C TRP A 57 -7.44 -4.66 -10.23
N LEU A 58 -8.72 -4.40 -9.94
CA LEU A 58 -9.83 -5.03 -10.67
C LEU A 58 -9.90 -4.55 -12.13
N SER A 59 -9.47 -3.32 -12.39
CA SER A 59 -9.41 -2.73 -13.73
C SER A 59 -8.08 -2.98 -14.43
N ALA A 60 -7.13 -3.65 -13.78
CA ALA A 60 -5.83 -3.92 -14.36
C ALA A 60 -5.94 -5.08 -15.36
N GLU A 61 -5.91 -4.74 -16.64
CA GLU A 61 -5.84 -5.71 -17.74
C GLU A 61 -4.38 -5.83 -18.22
N VAL A 62 -3.99 -7.01 -18.69
CA VAL A 62 -2.68 -7.21 -19.32
C VAL A 62 -2.84 -6.84 -20.79
N PHE A 63 -2.38 -5.64 -21.16
CA PHE A 63 -2.46 -5.15 -22.53
C PHE A 63 -1.25 -5.61 -23.35
N ASP A 64 -1.48 -5.93 -24.62
CA ASP A 64 -0.42 -5.87 -25.63
C ASP A 64 -0.24 -4.42 -26.15
N GLU A 65 0.84 -4.19 -26.91
CA GLU A 65 1.16 -2.85 -27.40
C GLU A 65 0.08 -2.30 -28.35
N GLU A 66 -0.65 -3.17 -29.06
CA GLU A 66 -1.69 -2.77 -30.00
C GLU A 66 -2.96 -2.29 -29.28
N GLU A 67 -3.43 -3.02 -28.25
CA GLU A 67 -4.60 -2.65 -27.46
C GLU A 67 -4.38 -1.34 -26.67
N ALA A 68 -3.18 -1.16 -26.10
CA ALA A 68 -2.82 0.08 -25.40
C ALA A 68 -2.88 1.31 -26.33
N GLN A 69 -2.40 1.18 -27.57
CA GLN A 69 -2.49 2.25 -28.57
C GLN A 69 -3.94 2.53 -29.01
N LEU A 70 -4.79 1.52 -29.00
CA LEU A 70 -6.20 1.63 -29.40
C LEU A 70 -7.03 2.34 -28.32
N GLU A 71 -6.77 2.06 -27.04
CA GLU A 71 -7.38 2.78 -25.92
C GLU A 71 -7.00 4.26 -25.92
N LEU A 72 -5.71 4.57 -26.12
CA LEU A 72 -5.20 5.95 -26.18
C LEU A 72 -5.94 6.77 -27.25
N LYS A 73 -6.17 6.20 -28.44
CA LYS A 73 -6.89 6.87 -29.53
C LYS A 73 -8.38 7.10 -29.24
N ARG A 74 -9.01 6.31 -28.36
CA ARG A 74 -10.42 6.47 -27.99
C ARG A 74 -10.65 7.54 -26.92
N LYS A 75 -9.62 7.85 -26.13
CA LYS A 75 -9.68 8.84 -25.05
C LYS A 75 -9.29 10.27 -25.49
N ILE A 76 -8.82 10.44 -26.73
CA ILE A 76 -8.50 11.73 -27.38
C ILE A 76 -9.67 12.12 -28.28
#